data_AF-A0A6B9GDU5-F1
#
_entry.id   AF-A0A6B9GDU5-F1
#
_cell.length_a   1.000
_cell.length_b   1.000
_cell.length_c   1.000
_cell.angle_alpha   90.00
_cell.angle_beta   90.00
_cell.angle_gamma   90.00
#
_symmetry.space_group_name_H-M   'P 1'
#
loop_
_entity.id
_entity.type
_entity.pdbx_description
1 polymer ?
#
loop_
_entity_poly.entity_id
_entity_poly.type
_entity_poly.pdbx_seq_one_letter_code
_entity_poly.pdbx_strand_id
1 'polypeptide(L)'
;MLTGKFLIKPLLVALTLYTFFSSFAVAAPMPANRAEAQKVSKHVDSNLQNQWVNCSSQGEMSQDNCMYGYMALTFDDAMKKEGYSYKDTLHQIAQSNSMTSYMDSGLKSMFSPMAALQTKQGTKFFVQHDLVYKKDVKALRGIFAENYPDAIKQKQGKHHSRRYENLSDSL
;
A
#
# COMPACT_ATOMS: atom_id res chain seq x y z
N MET A 1 4.07 36.24 -74.25
CA MET A 1 5.01 36.90 -73.32
C MET A 1 4.90 36.21 -71.98
N LEU A 2 6.02 35.66 -71.48
CA LEU A 2 6.12 34.93 -70.20
C LEU A 2 6.15 35.89 -69.00
N THR A 3 5.36 35.59 -67.98
CA THR A 3 5.63 35.80 -66.53
C THR A 3 4.71 34.82 -65.80
N GLY A 4 5.15 33.74 -65.16
CA GLY A 4 6.16 33.65 -64.13
C GLY A 4 5.47 33.74 -62.77
N LYS A 5 5.36 32.60 -62.05
CA LYS A 5 5.52 32.46 -60.59
C LYS A 5 5.13 31.05 -60.11
N PHE A 6 6.15 30.28 -59.75
CA PHE A 6 6.06 29.18 -58.80
C PHE A 6 5.53 29.71 -57.47
N LEU A 7 4.53 29.05 -56.90
CA LEU A 7 4.20 29.11 -55.47
C LEU A 7 3.78 27.71 -55.03
N ILE A 8 4.78 26.88 -54.78
CA ILE A 8 4.68 25.76 -53.84
C ILE A 8 4.82 26.39 -52.46
N LYS A 9 3.82 26.26 -51.59
CA LYS A 9 3.97 26.18 -50.12
C LYS A 9 2.62 25.90 -49.44
N PRO A 10 2.63 25.37 -48.20
CA PRO A 10 2.07 24.06 -47.89
C PRO A 10 0.96 24.20 -46.83
N LEU A 11 0.60 23.06 -46.23
CA LEU A 11 0.18 23.00 -44.83
C LEU A 11 -1.25 23.48 -44.54
N LEU A 12 -2.15 22.52 -44.33
CA LEU A 12 -2.89 22.38 -43.07
C LEU A 12 -3.81 21.17 -43.19
N VAL A 13 -3.20 20.00 -43.01
CA VAL A 13 -3.90 18.84 -42.45
C VAL A 13 -4.27 19.24 -41.03
N ALA A 14 -5.39 19.93 -40.86
CA ALA A 14 -6.02 20.13 -39.56
C ALA A 14 -6.82 18.86 -39.23
N LEU A 15 -6.11 17.75 -39.07
CA LEU A 15 -6.64 16.61 -38.34
C LEU A 15 -6.69 17.09 -36.88
N THR A 16 -7.87 17.53 -36.42
CA THR A 16 -8.11 17.72 -34.99
C THR A 16 -8.06 16.33 -34.34
N LEU A 17 -6.84 15.89 -34.06
CA LEU A 17 -6.53 14.86 -33.08
C LEU A 17 -6.99 15.41 -31.72
N TYR A 18 -8.28 15.30 -31.46
CA TYR A 18 -8.81 15.21 -30.11
C TYR A 18 -8.31 13.87 -29.54
N THR A 19 -7.01 13.80 -29.27
CA THR A 19 -6.49 12.83 -28.33
C THR A 19 -7.05 13.24 -26.98
N PHE A 20 -8.16 12.60 -26.62
CA PHE A 20 -8.53 12.37 -25.24
C PHE A 20 -7.32 11.68 -24.57
N PHE A 21 -6.39 12.47 -24.05
CA PHE A 21 -5.47 12.00 -23.02
C PHE A 21 -6.30 11.83 -21.76
N SER A 22 -7.07 10.75 -21.70
CA SER A 22 -7.42 10.14 -20.44
C SER A 22 -6.10 9.70 -19.84
N SER A 23 -5.44 10.59 -19.11
CA SER A 23 -4.33 10.24 -18.24
C SER A 23 -4.89 9.23 -17.26
N PHE A 24 -4.78 7.94 -17.59
CA PHE A 24 -4.78 6.89 -16.60
C PHE A 24 -3.61 7.25 -15.71
N ALA A 25 -3.89 7.96 -14.60
CA ALA A 25 -2.93 8.16 -13.54
C ALA A 25 -2.65 6.77 -12.98
N VAL A 26 -1.71 6.07 -13.60
CA VAL A 26 -1.17 4.82 -13.09
C VAL A 26 -0.43 5.24 -11.84
N ALA A 27 -1.02 4.94 -10.68
CA ALA A 27 -0.44 5.29 -9.41
C ALA A 27 0.95 4.64 -9.31
N ALA A 28 1.97 5.45 -9.03
CA ALA A 28 3.36 5.00 -8.98
C ALA A 28 3.70 4.44 -7.59
N PRO A 29 4.75 3.62 -7.44
CA PRO A 29 5.27 3.33 -6.11
C PRO A 29 5.81 4.62 -5.45
N MET A 30 5.59 4.76 -4.14
CA MET A 30 6.08 5.91 -3.38
C MET A 30 7.61 5.84 -3.26
N PRO A 31 8.36 6.88 -3.63
CA PRO A 31 9.81 6.91 -3.45
C PRO A 31 10.22 6.75 -1.97
N ALA A 32 11.29 5.99 -1.73
CA ALA A 32 11.86 5.76 -0.40
C ALA A 32 12.64 6.97 0.12
N ASN A 33 11.96 8.07 0.40
CA ASN A 33 12.57 9.26 1.00
C ASN A 33 11.61 9.99 1.94
N ARG A 34 12.17 10.80 2.85
CA ARG A 34 11.38 11.51 3.88
C ARG A 34 10.49 12.61 3.31
N ALA A 35 10.90 13.29 2.24
CA ALA A 35 10.14 14.41 1.70
C ALA A 35 8.80 13.93 1.13
N GLU A 36 8.80 12.83 0.37
CA GLU A 36 7.56 12.25 -0.16
C GLU A 36 6.70 11.64 0.95
N ALA A 37 7.32 10.96 1.91
CA ALA A 37 6.58 10.44 3.06
C ALA A 37 5.93 11.56 3.90
N GLN A 38 6.56 12.74 4.00
CA GLN A 38 5.97 13.89 4.67
C GLN A 38 4.74 14.43 3.92
N LYS A 39 4.72 14.39 2.59
CA LYS A 39 3.53 14.75 1.81
C LYS A 39 2.39 13.78 2.10
N VAL A 40 2.66 12.47 2.02
CA VAL A 40 1.66 11.44 2.33
C VAL A 40 1.16 11.57 3.77
N SER A 41 2.04 11.85 4.73
CA SER A 41 1.68 11.98 6.14
C SER A 41 0.67 13.09 6.43
N LYS A 42 0.62 14.15 5.60
CA LYS A 42 -0.39 15.22 5.73
C LYS A 42 -1.81 14.75 5.41
N HIS A 43 -1.94 13.60 4.75
CA HIS A 43 -3.21 13.05 4.29
C HIS A 43 -3.67 11.82 5.07
N VAL A 44 -2.88 11.36 6.05
CA VAL A 44 -3.24 10.25 6.94
C VAL A 44 -4.47 10.66 7.77
N ASP A 45 -5.51 9.84 7.72
CA ASP A 45 -6.75 10.07 8.44
C ASP A 45 -6.53 9.97 9.96
N SER A 46 -6.89 11.03 10.70
CA SER A 46 -6.84 11.06 12.15
C SER A 46 -7.84 10.10 12.82
N ASN A 47 -8.85 9.64 12.08
CA ASN A 47 -9.89 8.73 12.57
C ASN A 47 -9.53 7.25 12.46
N LEU A 48 -8.33 6.91 11.98
CA LEU A 48 -7.80 5.54 11.90
C LEU A 48 -8.10 4.73 13.17
N GLN A 49 -7.92 5.33 14.35
CA GLN A 49 -8.13 4.63 15.61
C GLN A 49 -9.57 4.11 15.77
N ASN A 50 -10.55 4.93 15.43
CA ASN A 50 -11.95 4.56 15.52
C ASN A 50 -12.29 3.42 14.54
N GLN A 51 -11.69 3.44 13.34
CA GLN A 51 -11.94 2.43 12.32
C GLN A 51 -11.47 1.03 12.76
N TRP A 52 -10.23 0.92 13.26
CA TRP A 52 -9.73 -0.40 13.69
C TRP A 52 -10.34 -0.87 15.00
N VAL A 53 -10.68 0.04 15.92
CA VAL A 53 -11.42 -0.30 17.15
C VAL A 53 -12.80 -0.85 16.80
N ASN A 54 -13.50 -0.25 15.83
CA ASN A 54 -14.80 -0.73 15.39
C ASN A 54 -14.70 -2.15 14.80
N CYS A 55 -13.76 -2.39 13.86
CA CYS A 55 -13.46 -3.73 13.33
C CYS A 55 -13.22 -4.77 14.45
N SER A 56 -12.43 -4.39 15.45
CA SER A 56 -12.12 -5.29 16.57
C SER A 56 -13.34 -5.55 17.46
N SER A 57 -14.17 -4.53 17.69
CA SER A 57 -15.37 -4.66 18.53
C SER A 57 -16.47 -5.49 17.88
N GLN A 58 -16.54 -5.48 16.55
CA GLN A 58 -17.47 -6.28 15.75
C GLN A 58 -16.98 -7.72 15.53
N GLY A 59 -15.75 -8.05 15.95
CA GLY A 59 -15.20 -9.39 15.82
C GLY A 59 -14.91 -9.80 14.37
N GLU A 60 -14.76 -8.85 13.44
CA GLU A 60 -14.50 -9.14 12.02
C GLU A 60 -13.18 -9.90 11.83
N MET A 61 -12.15 -9.54 12.61
CA MET A 61 -10.82 -10.16 12.65
C MET A 61 -10.18 -9.99 14.03
N SER A 62 -9.01 -10.58 14.26
CA SER A 62 -8.24 -10.30 15.49
C SER A 62 -7.86 -8.81 15.60
N GLN A 63 -7.72 -8.32 16.83
CA GLN A 63 -7.36 -6.92 17.12
C GLN A 63 -6.13 -6.45 16.32
N ASP A 64 -5.07 -7.25 16.31
CA ASP A 64 -3.84 -6.94 15.55
C ASP A 64 -4.11 -6.82 14.04
N ASN A 65 -4.89 -7.73 13.47
CA ASN A 65 -5.20 -7.71 12.04
C ASN A 65 -6.13 -6.54 11.68
N CYS A 66 -7.06 -6.15 12.56
CA CYS A 66 -7.84 -4.92 12.40
C CYS A 66 -6.92 -3.70 12.41
N MET A 67 -6.03 -3.59 13.39
CA MET A 67 -5.08 -2.47 13.49
C MET A 67 -4.20 -2.37 12.24
N TYR A 68 -3.51 -3.45 11.86
CA TYR A 68 -2.64 -3.43 10.69
C TYR A 68 -3.41 -3.24 9.38
N GLY A 69 -4.57 -3.90 9.21
CA GLY A 69 -5.37 -3.77 7.99
C GLY A 69 -5.85 -2.34 7.74
N TYR A 70 -6.42 -1.69 8.77
CA TYR A 70 -6.90 -0.32 8.65
C TYR A 70 -5.77 0.71 8.59
N MET A 71 -4.63 0.45 9.24
CA MET A 71 -3.42 1.26 9.01
C MET A 71 -2.99 1.22 7.54
N ALA A 72 -2.96 0.05 6.92
CA ALA A 72 -2.61 -0.09 5.51
C ALA A 72 -3.61 0.63 4.59
N LEU A 73 -4.91 0.51 4.85
CA LEU A 73 -5.95 1.26 4.14
C LEU A 73 -5.74 2.78 4.24
N THR A 74 -5.48 3.28 5.46
CA THR A 74 -5.24 4.71 5.67
C THR A 74 -4.01 5.20 4.91
N PHE A 75 -2.92 4.43 4.90
CA PHE A 75 -1.73 4.80 4.13
C PHE A 75 -1.97 4.71 2.63
N ASP A 76 -2.75 3.73 2.15
CA ASP A 76 -3.12 3.63 0.74
C ASP A 76 -3.96 4.83 0.27
N ASP A 77 -4.96 5.24 1.04
CA ASP A 77 -5.76 6.43 0.74
C ASP A 77 -4.93 7.72 0.78
N ALA A 78 -4.00 7.83 1.73
CA ALA A 78 -3.09 8.96 1.82
C ALA A 78 -2.09 8.99 0.65
N MET A 79 -1.55 7.83 0.25
CA MET A 79 -0.66 7.70 -0.91
C MET A 79 -1.36 8.08 -2.22
N LYS A 80 -2.61 7.62 -2.40
CA LYS A 80 -3.42 7.94 -3.59
C LYS A 80 -3.63 9.43 -3.79
N LYS A 81 -3.78 10.20 -2.70
CA LYS A 81 -3.89 11.67 -2.76
C LYS A 81 -2.61 12.35 -3.28
N GLU A 82 -1.47 11.71 -3.16
CA GLU A 82 -0.17 12.17 -3.67
C GLU A 82 0.23 11.49 -5.00
N GLY A 83 -0.68 10.70 -5.61
CA GLY A 83 -0.42 10.00 -6.87
C GLY A 83 0.37 8.69 -6.72
N TYR A 84 0.49 8.17 -5.50
CA TYR A 84 1.17 6.91 -5.20
C TYR A 84 0.19 5.77 -4.91
N SER A 85 0.68 4.53 -4.92
CA SER A 85 -0.07 3.31 -4.60
C SER A 85 0.66 2.50 -3.54
N TYR A 86 -0.05 2.14 -2.46
CA TYR A 86 0.52 1.30 -1.41
C TYR A 86 0.88 -0.08 -1.96
N LYS A 87 -0.04 -0.65 -2.75
CA LYS A 87 0.13 -1.92 -3.43
C LYS A 87 1.34 -1.95 -4.34
N ASP A 88 1.55 -0.92 -5.16
CA ASP A 88 2.69 -0.86 -6.09
C ASP A 88 4.00 -0.57 -5.36
N THR A 89 3.95 0.18 -4.24
CA THR A 89 5.10 0.34 -3.36
C THR A 89 5.52 -1.01 -2.74
N LEU A 90 4.56 -1.80 -2.25
CA LEU A 90 4.81 -3.16 -1.78
C LEU A 90 5.31 -4.07 -2.91
N HIS A 91 4.76 -3.92 -4.11
CA HIS A 91 5.23 -4.66 -5.29
C HIS A 91 6.70 -4.37 -5.57
N GLN A 92 7.10 -3.09 -5.56
CA GLN A 92 8.50 -2.70 -5.77
C GLN A 92 9.41 -3.30 -4.68
N ILE A 93 9.01 -3.28 -3.41
CA ILE A 93 9.74 -3.91 -2.30
C ILE A 93 9.89 -5.41 -2.53
N ALA A 94 8.84 -6.08 -3.01
CA ALA A 94 8.88 -7.51 -3.32
C ALA A 94 9.82 -7.81 -4.50
N GLN A 95 9.81 -6.97 -5.55
CA GLN A 95 10.67 -7.15 -6.73
C GLN A 95 12.15 -6.85 -6.42
N SER A 96 12.43 -5.84 -5.60
CA SER A 96 13.80 -5.53 -5.15
C SER A 96 14.31 -6.48 -4.07
N ASN A 97 13.41 -7.29 -3.49
CA ASN A 97 13.66 -8.13 -2.32
C ASN A 97 14.33 -7.35 -1.16
N SER A 98 13.97 -6.08 -0.97
CA SER A 98 14.58 -5.22 0.03
C SER A 98 13.68 -4.07 0.44
N MET A 99 13.66 -3.79 1.74
CA MET A 99 13.03 -2.62 2.34
C MET A 99 14.05 -1.60 2.87
N THR A 100 15.35 -1.83 2.64
CA THR A 100 16.47 -1.09 3.24
C THR A 100 16.32 0.42 3.03
N SER A 101 16.07 0.87 1.79
CA SER A 101 15.92 2.31 1.50
C SER A 101 14.78 2.99 2.26
N TYR A 102 13.68 2.26 2.50
CA TYR A 102 12.56 2.78 3.30
C TYR A 102 12.90 2.80 4.78
N MET A 103 13.66 1.81 5.26
CA MET A 103 14.13 1.75 6.65
C MET A 103 15.15 2.86 6.96
N ASP A 104 16.14 3.05 6.10
CA ASP A 104 17.17 4.10 6.24
C ASP A 104 16.55 5.50 6.22
N SER A 105 15.47 5.66 5.44
CA SER A 105 14.66 6.88 5.42
C SER A 105 13.79 7.06 6.67
N GLY A 106 13.73 6.10 7.58
CA GLY A 106 12.89 6.16 8.78
C GLY A 106 11.40 5.87 8.53
N LEU A 107 11.06 5.23 7.42
CA LEU A 107 9.68 4.98 6.98
C LEU A 107 9.14 3.60 7.44
N LYS A 108 9.85 2.95 8.37
CA LYS A 108 9.53 1.60 8.88
C LYS A 108 8.08 1.46 9.37
N SER A 109 7.51 2.50 9.98
CA SER A 109 6.14 2.48 10.52
C SER A 109 5.06 2.49 9.44
N MET A 110 5.35 3.06 8.27
CA MET A 110 4.40 3.12 7.15
C MET A 110 4.17 1.74 6.52
N PHE A 111 5.18 0.87 6.60
CA PHE A 111 5.17 -0.47 6.02
C PHE A 111 5.11 -1.60 7.07
N SER A 112 5.14 -1.26 8.38
CA SER A 112 4.87 -2.24 9.44
C SER A 112 3.51 -2.96 9.32
N PRO A 113 2.45 -2.39 8.70
CA PRO A 113 1.21 -3.12 8.43
C PRO A 113 1.36 -4.42 7.63
N MET A 114 2.46 -4.59 6.88
CA MET A 114 2.79 -5.87 6.22
C MET A 114 2.86 -7.06 7.20
N ALA A 115 2.99 -6.81 8.51
CA ALA A 115 2.89 -7.83 9.56
C ALA A 115 1.59 -8.66 9.48
N ALA A 116 0.48 -8.07 9.01
CA ALA A 116 -0.79 -8.76 8.82
C ALA A 116 -0.69 -9.94 7.84
N LEU A 117 0.23 -9.87 6.86
CA LEU A 117 0.46 -10.94 5.90
C LEU A 117 0.94 -12.22 6.58
N GLN A 118 1.46 -12.17 7.80
CA GLN A 118 1.89 -13.36 8.56
C GLN A 118 0.71 -14.26 8.99
N THR A 119 -0.54 -13.76 8.91
CA THR A 119 -1.74 -14.54 9.27
C THR A 119 -2.65 -14.77 8.07
N LYS A 120 -3.48 -15.82 8.12
CA LYS A 120 -4.47 -16.10 7.06
C LYS A 120 -5.51 -14.97 6.95
N GLN A 121 -6.02 -14.49 8.08
CA GLN A 121 -7.01 -13.40 8.14
C GLN A 121 -6.45 -12.11 7.53
N GLY A 122 -5.29 -11.65 8.00
CA GLY A 122 -4.65 -10.43 7.49
C GLY A 122 -4.26 -10.54 6.02
N THR A 123 -3.76 -11.69 5.56
CA THR A 123 -3.50 -11.91 4.12
C THR A 123 -4.78 -11.81 3.29
N LYS A 124 -5.87 -12.44 3.76
CA LYS A 124 -7.17 -12.37 3.08
C LYS A 124 -7.64 -10.92 2.98
N PHE A 125 -7.57 -10.17 4.07
CA PHE A 125 -7.91 -8.75 4.10
C PHE A 125 -7.11 -7.93 3.08
N PHE A 126 -5.77 -8.05 3.11
CA PHE A 126 -4.90 -7.29 2.19
C PHE A 126 -5.20 -7.59 0.72
N VAL A 127 -5.49 -8.85 0.38
CA VAL A 127 -5.84 -9.23 -0.99
C VAL A 127 -7.24 -8.74 -1.37
N GLN A 128 -8.22 -8.83 -0.45
CA GLN A 128 -9.60 -8.40 -0.70
C GLN A 128 -9.73 -6.89 -0.88
N HIS A 129 -8.93 -6.11 -0.15
CA HIS A 129 -8.88 -4.65 -0.24
C HIS A 129 -7.87 -4.13 -1.28
N ASP A 130 -7.33 -5.01 -2.12
CA ASP A 130 -6.35 -4.68 -3.15
C ASP A 130 -5.09 -3.94 -2.66
N LEU A 131 -4.66 -4.23 -1.42
CA LEU A 131 -3.47 -3.63 -0.80
C LEU A 131 -2.17 -4.34 -1.19
N VAL A 132 -2.26 -5.55 -1.76
CA VAL A 132 -1.10 -6.34 -2.17
C VAL A 132 -1.42 -7.22 -3.38
N TYR A 133 -0.45 -7.43 -4.28
CA TYR A 133 -0.59 -8.50 -5.27
C TYR A 133 -0.42 -9.86 -4.61
N LYS A 134 -1.32 -10.79 -4.89
CA LYS A 134 -1.27 -12.16 -4.34
C LYS A 134 0.07 -12.86 -4.60
N LYS A 135 0.70 -12.60 -5.75
CA LYS A 135 2.01 -13.18 -6.12
C LYS A 135 3.15 -12.73 -5.20
N ASP A 136 3.06 -11.54 -4.61
CA ASP A 136 4.15 -10.95 -3.82
C ASP A 136 4.11 -11.34 -2.34
N VAL A 137 2.98 -11.88 -1.87
CA VAL A 137 2.76 -12.20 -0.44
C VAL A 137 3.88 -13.07 0.14
N LYS A 138 4.37 -14.07 -0.60
CA LYS A 138 5.45 -14.94 -0.13
C LYS A 138 6.75 -14.19 0.08
N ALA A 139 7.15 -13.34 -0.88
CA ALA A 139 8.36 -12.54 -0.79
C ALA A 139 8.26 -11.53 0.37
N LEU A 140 7.15 -10.82 0.45
CA LEU A 140 6.88 -9.82 1.49
C LEU A 140 6.90 -10.40 2.91
N ARG A 141 6.44 -11.65 3.10
CA ARG A 141 6.57 -12.34 4.40
C ARG A 141 8.02 -12.61 4.78
N GLY A 142 8.86 -13.00 3.82
CA GLY A 142 10.29 -13.20 4.02
C GLY A 142 10.99 -11.89 4.40
N ILE A 143 10.76 -10.84 3.62
CA ILE A 143 11.28 -9.50 3.89
C ILE A 143 10.87 -9.00 5.28
N PHE A 144 9.60 -9.19 5.67
CA PHE A 144 9.16 -8.83 7.02
C PHE A 144 9.93 -9.59 8.11
N ALA A 145 10.16 -10.89 7.92
CA ALA A 145 10.88 -11.70 8.90
C ALA A 145 12.33 -11.27 9.11
N GLU A 146 13.00 -10.87 8.03
CA GLU A 146 14.38 -10.39 8.05
C GLU A 146 14.50 -9.01 8.72
N ASN A 147 13.52 -8.12 8.47
CA ASN A 147 13.59 -6.72 8.90
C ASN A 147 12.88 -6.45 10.24
N TYR A 148 12.11 -7.41 10.75
CA TYR A 148 11.37 -7.34 12.02
C TYR A 148 11.50 -8.63 12.85
N PRO A 149 12.72 -9.08 13.21
CA PRO A 149 12.93 -10.37 13.87
C PRO A 149 12.26 -10.47 15.26
N ASP A 150 12.17 -9.35 15.99
CA ASP A 150 11.58 -9.33 17.33
C ASP A 150 10.06 -9.44 17.31
N ALA A 151 9.40 -9.00 16.22
CA ALA A 151 7.96 -9.14 16.04
C ALA A 151 7.54 -10.59 15.82
N ILE A 152 8.44 -11.44 15.31
CA ILE A 152 8.22 -12.88 15.14
C ILE A 152 8.44 -13.61 16.47
N LYS A 153 9.49 -13.24 17.21
CA LYS A 153 9.80 -13.84 18.51
C LYS A 153 8.70 -13.62 19.55
N GLN A 154 8.00 -12.48 19.53
CA GLN A 154 6.85 -12.24 20.42
C GLN A 154 5.63 -13.12 20.10
N LYS A 155 5.44 -13.59 18.85
CA LYS A 155 4.38 -14.57 18.54
C LYS A 155 4.70 -15.98 19.06
N GLN A 156 5.99 -16.31 19.22
CA GLN A 156 6.42 -17.61 19.75
C GLN A 156 6.61 -17.59 21.28
N GLY A 157 6.93 -16.44 21.86
CA GLY A 157 7.04 -16.25 23.31
C GLY A 157 5.93 -15.34 23.83
N LYS A 158 4.92 -15.93 24.49
CA LYS A 158 3.81 -15.33 25.26
C LYS A 158 2.43 -15.35 24.58
N HIS A 159 1.82 -16.54 24.53
CA HIS A 159 0.45 -16.66 25.00
C HIS A 159 0.46 -16.69 26.53
N HIS A 160 0.22 -15.54 27.18
CA HIS A 160 -0.40 -15.50 28.50
C HIS A 160 -1.15 -14.18 28.66
N SER A 161 -2.31 -14.13 28.04
CA SER A 161 -3.48 -13.52 28.68
C SER A 161 -4.58 -14.59 28.65
N ARG A 162 -4.60 -15.43 29.70
CA ARG A 162 -5.68 -16.35 30.03
C ARG A 162 -6.94 -15.53 30.38
N ARG A 163 -7.63 -14.97 29.39
CA ARG A 163 -8.93 -14.32 29.64
C ARG A 163 -10.06 -14.71 28.69
N TYR A 164 -9.80 -15.52 27.66
CA TYR A 164 -10.85 -15.99 26.73
C TYR A 164 -10.76 -17.48 26.39
N GLU A 165 -10.30 -18.32 27.32
CA GLU A 165 -10.33 -19.80 27.18
C GLU A 165 -11.52 -20.45 27.90
N ASN A 166 -12.58 -19.71 28.23
CA ASN A 166 -13.79 -20.26 28.87
C ASN A 166 -15.09 -19.84 28.16
N LEU A 167 -15.15 -19.95 26.83
CA LEU A 167 -16.41 -19.72 26.08
C LEU A 167 -16.65 -20.69 24.91
N SER A 168 -15.96 -21.83 24.84
CA SER A 168 -16.23 -22.84 23.79
C SER A 168 -16.69 -24.20 24.28
N ASP A 169 -17.05 -24.36 25.56
CA ASP A 169 -17.66 -25.59 26.08
C ASP A 169 -19.19 -25.47 26.29
N SER A 170 -19.82 -24.46 25.71
CA SER A 170 -21.29 -24.35 25.70
C SER A 170 -21.81 -23.46 24.58
N LEU A 171 -21.97 -24.04 23.38
CA LEU A 171 -23.15 -23.96 22.47
C LEU A 171 -22.79 -24.51 21.08
#